data_AF-D8F196-F1
#
_entry.id   AF-D8F196-F1
#
_cell.length_a   1.000
_cell.length_b   1.000
_cell.length_c   1.000
_cell.angle_alpha   90.00
_cell.angle_beta   90.00
_cell.angle_gamma   90.00
#
_symmetry.space_group_name_H-M   'P 1'
#
loop_
_entity.id
_entity.type
_entity.pdbx_description
1 polymer ?
#
loop_
_entity_poly.entity_id
_entity_poly.type
_entity_poly.pdbx_seq_one_letter_code
_entity_poly.pdbx_strand_id
1 'polypeptide(L)'
;MTEELPKTRNLPIICVLSFAVGIIAGLGAWAFRMLIGLFHNILFLGKFEFFYDANTHTPGNPWGPGVILVPVIGALLVAWLVKTFAPEAKGHGVPEVMDVIYYNDAKIRPVVGLVKALASAVCIGSGGSVGREGPIIQIGASFGSTWDRVFVFRHGRL
;
A
#
# COMPACT_ATOMS: atom_id res chain seq x y z
N MET A 1 16.93 -39.43 -4.94
CA MET A 1 16.56 -38.21 -4.20
C MET A 1 15.06 -38.19 -4.08
N THR A 2 14.53 -38.71 -2.98
CA THR A 2 13.11 -38.61 -2.66
C THR A 2 12.84 -37.16 -2.28
N GLU A 3 12.08 -36.43 -3.09
CA GLU A 3 11.50 -35.17 -2.66
C GLU A 3 10.56 -35.48 -1.49
N GLU A 4 11.01 -35.20 -0.26
CA GLU A 4 10.12 -35.16 0.88
C GLU A 4 9.14 -34.01 0.65
N LEU A 5 7.91 -34.36 0.24
CA LEU A 5 6.78 -33.44 0.21
C LEU A 5 6.74 -32.67 1.54
N PRO A 6 6.65 -31.32 1.51
CA PRO A 6 6.65 -30.53 2.73
C PRO A 6 5.54 -31.05 3.65
N LYS A 7 5.95 -31.45 4.86
CA LYS A 7 5.10 -31.91 5.96
C LYS A 7 3.82 -31.09 5.96
N THR A 8 2.67 -31.73 5.70
CA THR A 8 1.37 -31.08 5.55
C THR A 8 1.04 -30.29 6.82
N ARG A 9 1.45 -29.03 6.83
CA ARG A 9 1.16 -28.07 7.89
C ARG A 9 -0.36 -28.00 8.00
N ASN A 10 -0.90 -28.07 9.22
CA ASN A 10 -2.33 -28.15 9.51
C ASN A 10 -3.14 -27.23 8.59
N LEU A 11 -3.73 -27.80 7.53
CA LEU A 11 -4.52 -27.12 6.52
C LEU A 11 -5.53 -26.11 7.10
N PRO A 12 -6.28 -26.43 8.19
CA PRO A 12 -7.18 -25.47 8.80
C PRO A 12 -6.48 -24.20 9.32
N ILE A 13 -5.26 -24.30 9.84
CA ILE A 13 -4.50 -23.14 10.32
C ILE A 13 -4.17 -22.23 9.14
N ILE A 14 -3.74 -22.80 8.01
CA ILE A 14 -3.42 -22.02 6.80
C ILE A 14 -4.68 -21.33 6.28
N CYS A 15 -5.83 -22.02 6.25
CA CYS A 15 -7.10 -21.42 5.83
C CYS A 15 -7.50 -20.23 6.72
N VAL A 16 -7.40 -20.37 8.04
CA VAL A 16 -7.72 -19.29 8.99
C VAL A 16 -6.78 -18.10 8.81
N LEU A 17 -5.48 -18.36 8.66
CA LEU A 17 -4.48 -17.31 8.43
C LEU A 17 -4.74 -16.58 7.10
N SER A 18 -4.97 -17.30 6.01
CA SER A 18 -5.28 -16.71 4.71
C SER A 18 -6.55 -15.87 4.75
N PHE A 19 -7.58 -16.34 5.47
CA PHE A 19 -8.81 -15.58 5.67
C PHE A 19 -8.57 -14.27 6.44
N ALA A 20 -7.79 -14.32 7.53
CA ALA A 20 -7.43 -13.14 8.30
C ALA A 20 -6.63 -12.12 7.47
N VAL A 21 -5.65 -12.58 6.68
CA VAL A 21 -4.89 -11.74 5.76
C VAL A 21 -5.80 -11.09 4.72
N GLY A 22 -6.78 -11.83 4.18
CA GLY A 22 -7.77 -11.30 3.24
C GLY A 22 -8.61 -10.16 3.84
N ILE A 23 -9.08 -10.30 5.08
CA ILE A 23 -9.82 -9.24 5.79
C ILE A 23 -8.94 -8.01 5.96
N ILE A 24 -7.71 -8.18 6.44
CA ILE A 24 -6.79 -7.06 6.69
C ILE A 24 -6.42 -6.35 5.39
N ALA A 25 -6.16 -7.09 4.31
CA ALA A 25 -5.88 -6.52 2.99
C ALA A 25 -7.10 -5.74 2.46
N GLY A 26 -8.31 -6.26 2.62
CA GLY A 26 -9.55 -5.58 2.25
C GLY A 26 -9.78 -4.28 3.02
N LEU A 27 -9.60 -4.31 4.34
CA LEU A 27 -9.68 -3.11 5.20
C LEU A 27 -8.57 -2.10 4.86
N GLY A 28 -7.36 -2.58 4.60
CA GLY A 28 -6.24 -1.75 4.16
C GLY A 28 -6.51 -1.07 2.82
N ALA A 29 -7.08 -1.78 1.85
CA ALA A 29 -7.49 -1.23 0.56
C ALA A 29 -8.62 -0.20 0.70
N TRP A 30 -9.57 -0.42 1.61
CA TRP A 30 -10.61 0.56 1.93
C TRP A 30 -10.03 1.83 2.58
N ALA A 31 -9.18 1.68 3.59
CA ALA A 31 -8.51 2.81 4.24
C ALA A 31 -7.61 3.59 3.26
N PHE A 32 -6.90 2.89 2.38
CA PHE A 32 -6.08 3.52 1.33
C PHE A 32 -6.94 4.35 0.35
N ARG A 33 -8.14 3.86 -0.02
CA ARG A 33 -9.08 4.64 -0.85
C ARG A 33 -9.60 5.89 -0.15
N MET A 34 -9.91 5.80 1.15
CA MET A 34 -10.28 6.98 1.94
C MET A 34 -9.15 8.00 2.01
N LEU A 35 -7.90 7.53 2.10
CA LEU A 35 -6.73 8.40 2.12
C LEU A 35 -6.53 9.12 0.77
N ILE A 36 -6.75 8.44 -0.36
CA ILE A 36 -6.77 9.08 -1.69
C ILE A 36 -7.84 10.19 -1.71
N GLY A 37 -9.05 9.88 -1.25
CA GLY A 37 -10.15 10.83 -1.19
C GLY A 37 -9.83 12.06 -0.32
N LEU A 38 -9.20 11.83 0.83
CA LEU A 38 -8.74 12.89 1.72
C LEU A 38 -7.79 13.85 1.00
N PHE A 39 -6.73 13.34 0.37
CA PHE A 39 -5.78 14.21 -0.33
C PHE A 39 -6.40 14.90 -1.53
N HIS A 40 -7.28 14.23 -2.28
CA HIS A 40 -8.00 14.85 -3.38
C HIS A 40 -8.86 16.02 -2.89
N ASN A 41 -9.70 15.80 -1.88
CA ASN A 41 -10.61 16.82 -1.36
C ASN A 41 -9.85 17.98 -0.71
N ILE A 42 -8.74 17.74 -0.01
CA ILE A 42 -7.92 18.81 0.55
C ILE A 42 -7.28 19.64 -0.56
N LEU A 43 -6.66 18.98 -1.55
CA LEU A 43 -5.87 19.69 -2.56
C LEU A 43 -6.75 20.39 -3.60
N PHE A 44 -7.81 19.74 -4.08
CA PHE A 44 -8.67 20.28 -5.13
C PHE A 44 -9.87 21.07 -4.60
N LEU A 45 -10.39 20.75 -3.41
CA LEU A 45 -11.61 21.36 -2.86
C LEU A 45 -11.37 22.15 -1.57
N GLY A 46 -10.21 22.04 -0.93
CA GLY A 46 -9.93 22.66 0.36
C GLY A 46 -10.75 22.07 1.52
N LYS A 47 -11.35 20.89 1.33
CA LYS A 47 -12.25 20.26 2.30
C LYS A 47 -11.60 19.06 2.96
N PHE A 48 -11.78 18.94 4.27
CA PHE A 48 -11.34 17.78 5.03
C PHE A 48 -12.43 16.69 5.02
N GLU A 49 -12.51 15.96 3.91
CA GLU A 49 -13.49 14.89 3.72
C GLU A 49 -12.81 13.64 3.17
N PHE A 50 -13.20 12.47 3.66
CA PHE A 50 -12.62 11.18 3.25
C PHE A 50 -13.37 10.51 2.09
N PHE A 51 -14.60 10.96 1.82
CA PHE A 51 -15.43 10.41 0.77
C PHE A 51 -15.10 11.09 -0.55
N TYR A 52 -14.74 10.28 -1.55
CA TYR A 52 -14.46 10.73 -2.90
C TYR A 52 -15.09 9.74 -3.87
N ASP A 53 -16.00 10.25 -4.71
CA ASP A 53 -16.60 9.48 -5.79
C ASP A 53 -16.01 9.95 -7.13
N ALA A 54 -15.17 9.08 -7.70
CA ALA A 54 -14.52 9.31 -8.98
C ALA A 54 -15.50 9.36 -10.17
N ASN A 55 -16.75 8.92 -10.00
CA ASN A 55 -17.76 8.94 -11.06
C ASN A 55 -18.56 10.25 -11.08
N THR A 56 -18.46 11.06 -10.04
CA THR A 56 -19.13 12.36 -9.97
C THR A 56 -18.18 13.45 -10.42
N HIS A 57 -18.63 14.34 -11.30
CA HIS A 57 -17.85 15.52 -11.68
C HIS A 57 -17.62 16.39 -10.46
N THR A 58 -16.35 16.69 -10.20
CA THR A 58 -15.93 17.56 -9.12
C THR A 58 -16.54 18.95 -9.31
N PRO A 59 -17.11 19.59 -8.27
CA PRO A 59 -17.58 20.97 -8.34
C PRO A 59 -16.48 21.93 -8.82
N GLY A 60 -16.87 23.11 -9.30
CA GLY A 60 -15.92 24.15 -9.69
C GLY A 60 -14.87 24.37 -8.60
N ASN A 61 -13.60 24.23 -8.96
CA ASN A 61 -12.53 24.25 -7.98
C ASN A 61 -12.36 25.67 -7.37
N PRO A 62 -12.21 25.81 -6.05
CA PRO A 62 -12.09 27.10 -5.37
C PRO A 62 -10.80 27.88 -5.69
N TRP A 63 -9.77 27.22 -6.21
CA TRP A 63 -8.47 27.79 -6.58
C TRP A 63 -8.42 28.39 -7.99
N GLY A 64 -9.48 28.23 -8.80
CA GLY A 64 -9.51 28.75 -10.18
C GLY A 64 -8.33 28.22 -11.02
N PRO A 65 -7.61 29.07 -11.77
CA PRO A 65 -6.43 28.66 -12.54
C PRO A 65 -5.27 28.12 -11.68
N GLY A 66 -5.22 28.43 -10.38
CA GLY A 66 -4.17 27.99 -9.46
C GLY A 66 -4.15 26.48 -9.22
N VAL A 67 -5.19 25.76 -9.63
CA VAL A 67 -5.28 24.30 -9.53
C VAL A 67 -4.14 23.57 -10.25
N ILE A 68 -3.51 24.20 -11.25
CA ILE A 68 -2.35 23.62 -11.94
C ILE A 68 -1.14 23.40 -11.02
N LEU A 69 -1.09 24.08 -9.88
CA LEU A 69 -0.04 23.90 -8.86
C LEU A 69 -0.27 22.68 -7.97
N VAL A 70 -1.50 22.15 -7.91
CA VAL A 70 -1.82 20.96 -7.11
C VAL A 70 -0.92 19.76 -7.42
N PRO A 71 -0.75 19.33 -8.69
CA PRO A 71 0.15 18.21 -9.01
C PRO A 71 1.62 18.52 -8.70
N VAL A 72 2.03 19.79 -8.76
CA VAL A 72 3.40 20.21 -8.40
C VAL A 72 3.64 20.02 -6.90
N ILE A 73 2.71 20.50 -6.07
CA ILE A 73 2.76 20.34 -4.62
C ILE A 73 2.70 18.86 -4.24
N GLY A 74 1.82 18.09 -4.89
CA GLY A 74 1.71 16.65 -4.71
C GLY A 74 3.02 15.93 -5.02
N ALA A 75 3.65 16.24 -6.16
CA ALA A 75 4.93 15.64 -6.55
C ALA A 75 6.06 15.99 -5.57
N LEU A 76 6.13 17.24 -5.09
CA LEU A 76 7.11 17.66 -4.08
C LEU A 76 6.92 16.91 -2.76
N LEU A 77 5.66 16.76 -2.31
CA LEU A 77 5.34 16.05 -1.08
C LEU A 77 5.68 14.56 -1.19
N VAL A 78 5.37 13.93 -2.33
CA VAL A 78 5.74 12.52 -2.61
C VAL A 78 7.25 12.35 -2.61
N ALA A 79 7.99 13.24 -3.29
CA ALA A 79 9.44 13.19 -3.36
C ALA A 79 10.07 13.34 -1.96
N TRP A 80 9.57 14.28 -1.16
CA TRP A 80 10.00 14.48 0.22
C TRP A 80 9.70 13.26 1.10
N LEU A 81 8.49 12.69 1.02
CA LEU A 81 8.08 11.55 1.82
C LEU A 81 8.93 10.31 1.52
N VAL A 82 9.09 9.96 0.25
CA VAL A 82 9.86 8.78 -0.18
C VAL A 82 11.35 8.97 0.13
N LYS A 83 11.93 10.15 -0.14
CA LYS A 83 13.35 10.41 0.09
C LYS A 83 13.71 10.42 1.59
N THR A 84 12.80 10.92 2.43
CA THR A 84 13.05 11.07 3.87
C THR A 84 12.81 9.77 4.64
N PHE A 85 11.71 9.06 4.38
CA PHE A 85 11.28 7.96 5.26
C PHE A 85 11.56 6.56 4.70
N ALA A 86 11.44 6.35 3.39
CA ALA A 86 11.69 5.04 2.79
C ALA A 86 12.13 5.16 1.33
N PRO A 87 13.43 5.35 1.06
CA PRO A 87 13.97 5.39 -0.31
C PRO A 87 13.74 4.09 -1.08
N GLU A 88 13.58 2.97 -0.36
CA GLU A 88 13.21 1.64 -0.85
C GLU A 88 11.75 1.56 -1.33
N ALA A 89 10.89 2.50 -0.97
CA ALA A 89 9.48 2.53 -1.39
C ALA A 89 9.29 2.94 -2.87
N LYS A 90 10.37 3.06 -3.64
CA LYS A 90 10.29 3.35 -5.09
C LYS A 90 9.66 2.17 -5.85
N GLY A 91 9.30 2.42 -7.12
CA GLY A 91 8.78 1.42 -8.04
C GLY A 91 7.31 1.05 -7.86
N HIS A 92 6.89 -0.02 -8.53
CA HIS A 92 5.49 -0.41 -8.79
C HIS A 92 4.80 -1.22 -7.69
N GLY A 93 5.53 -1.75 -6.71
CA GLY A 93 5.01 -2.57 -5.60
C GLY A 93 5.01 -4.08 -5.87
N VAL A 94 4.52 -4.53 -7.03
CA VAL A 94 4.31 -5.96 -7.31
C VAL A 94 5.64 -6.73 -7.44
N PRO A 95 6.55 -6.38 -8.37
CA PRO A 95 7.86 -7.01 -8.42
C PRO A 95 8.70 -6.88 -7.13
N GLU A 96 8.54 -5.82 -6.34
CA GLU A 96 9.25 -5.69 -5.06
C GLU A 96 8.73 -6.70 -4.02
N VAL A 97 7.42 -6.93 -3.99
CA VAL A 97 6.84 -8.00 -3.16
C VAL A 97 7.32 -9.37 -3.64
N MET A 98 7.35 -9.60 -4.95
CA MET A 98 7.87 -10.84 -5.51
C MET A 98 9.34 -11.04 -5.16
N ASP A 99 10.18 -10.03 -5.35
CA ASP A 99 11.61 -10.05 -5.01
C ASP A 99 11.84 -10.40 -3.54
N VAL A 100 11.04 -9.83 -2.64
CA VAL A 100 11.14 -10.15 -1.20
C VAL A 100 10.71 -11.59 -0.90
N ILE A 101 9.70 -12.11 -1.59
CA ILE A 101 9.27 -13.52 -1.44
C ILE A 101 10.35 -14.47 -1.95
N TYR A 102 10.96 -14.20 -3.10
CA TYR A 102 11.97 -15.08 -3.71
C TYR A 102 13.35 -15.00 -3.04
N TYR A 103 13.78 -13.81 -2.61
CA TYR A 103 15.16 -13.57 -2.20
C TYR A 103 15.35 -13.14 -0.75
N ASN A 104 14.28 -12.76 -0.02
CA ASN A 104 14.39 -12.19 1.33
C ASN A 104 13.48 -12.88 2.36
N ASP A 105 13.21 -14.19 2.19
CA ASP A 105 12.36 -14.98 3.10
C ASP A 105 10.98 -14.35 3.37
N ALA A 106 10.42 -13.66 2.37
CA ALA A 106 9.19 -12.89 2.52
C ALA A 106 9.20 -11.86 3.67
N LYS A 107 10.38 -11.35 4.08
CA LYS A 107 10.53 -10.34 5.16
C LYS A 107 10.31 -8.93 4.62
N ILE A 108 9.10 -8.41 4.77
CA ILE A 108 8.75 -7.06 4.31
C ILE A 108 8.81 -6.10 5.49
N ARG A 109 9.50 -4.97 5.30
CA ARG A 109 9.57 -3.89 6.29
C ARG A 109 8.23 -3.11 6.29
N PRO A 110 7.46 -3.10 7.39
CA PRO A 110 6.14 -2.47 7.41
C PRO A 110 6.15 -0.96 7.08
N VAL A 111 7.23 -0.27 7.49
CA VAL A 111 7.42 1.17 7.21
C VAL A 111 7.46 1.45 5.70
N VAL A 112 8.06 0.57 4.90
CA VAL A 112 8.13 0.74 3.44
C VAL A 112 6.74 0.66 2.84
N GLY A 113 5.91 -0.29 3.28
CA GLY A 113 4.52 -0.41 2.85
C GLY A 113 3.67 0.81 3.22
N LEU A 114 3.83 1.33 4.44
CA LEU A 114 3.14 2.54 4.89
C LEU A 114 3.54 3.78 4.08
N VAL A 115 4.84 4.01 3.88
CA VAL A 115 5.33 5.15 3.10
C VAL A 115 4.87 5.04 1.64
N LYS A 116 4.88 3.84 1.05
CA LYS A 116 4.36 3.58 -0.30
C LYS A 116 2.89 3.94 -0.40
N ALA A 117 2.06 3.48 0.55
CA ALA A 117 0.65 3.78 0.58
C ALA A 117 0.39 5.28 0.72
N LEU A 118 1.07 5.97 1.65
CA LEU A 118 0.94 7.42 1.82
C LEU A 118 1.37 8.17 0.54
N ALA A 119 2.53 7.83 -0.03
CA ALA A 119 3.06 8.45 -1.23
C ALA A 119 2.12 8.27 -2.42
N SER A 120 1.61 7.06 -2.63
CA SER A 120 0.66 6.79 -3.71
C SER A 120 -0.68 7.50 -3.48
N ALA A 121 -1.15 7.61 -2.23
CA ALA A 121 -2.38 8.33 -1.94
C ALA A 121 -2.25 9.82 -2.25
N VAL A 122 -1.12 10.45 -1.90
CA VAL A 122 -0.82 11.84 -2.27
C VAL A 122 -0.71 11.97 -3.78
N CYS A 123 0.03 11.07 -4.44
CA CYS A 123 0.22 11.12 -5.89
C CYS A 123 -1.13 11.06 -6.63
N ILE A 124 -1.94 10.03 -6.35
CA ILE A 124 -3.26 9.85 -6.97
C ILE A 124 -4.20 10.99 -6.57
N GLY A 125 -4.24 11.37 -5.30
CA GLY A 125 -5.08 12.45 -4.79
C GLY A 125 -4.76 13.81 -5.43
N SER A 126 -3.50 14.06 -5.77
CA SER A 126 -3.04 15.28 -6.48
C SER A 126 -3.22 15.23 -8.00
N GLY A 127 -3.75 14.13 -8.57
CA GLY A 127 -4.01 13.97 -10.00
C GLY A 127 -2.94 13.21 -10.78
N GLY A 128 -2.04 12.50 -10.10
CA GLY A 128 -1.03 11.64 -10.74
C GLY A 128 -1.65 10.41 -11.41
N SER A 129 -1.16 10.07 -12.61
CA SER A 129 -1.60 8.87 -13.36
C SER A 129 -0.88 7.62 -12.85
N VAL A 130 -1.36 7.09 -11.72
CA VAL A 130 -0.82 5.87 -11.10
C VAL A 130 -1.94 4.98 -10.60
N GLY A 131 -1.76 3.65 -10.70
CA GLY A 131 -2.71 2.67 -10.19
C GLY A 131 -2.65 2.46 -8.68
N ARG A 132 -3.75 1.94 -8.12
CA ARG A 132 -3.87 1.57 -6.70
C ARG A 132 -3.37 0.16 -6.36
N GLU A 133 -3.06 -0.64 -7.38
CA GLU A 133 -2.77 -2.07 -7.23
C GLU A 133 -1.49 -2.33 -6.43
N GLY A 134 -0.39 -1.62 -6.74
CA GLY A 134 0.89 -1.76 -6.07
C GLY A 134 0.82 -1.56 -4.55
N PRO A 135 0.30 -0.42 -4.06
CA PRO A 135 0.12 -0.16 -2.64
C PRO A 135 -0.77 -1.18 -1.93
N ILE A 136 -1.88 -1.58 -2.55
CA ILE A 136 -2.81 -2.55 -1.94
C ILE A 136 -2.13 -3.91 -1.75
N ILE A 137 -1.40 -4.38 -2.76
CA ILE A 137 -0.64 -5.64 -2.71
C ILE A 137 0.43 -5.56 -1.62
N GLN A 138 1.14 -4.45 -1.52
CA GLN A 138 2.20 -4.28 -0.54
C GLN A 138 1.68 -4.19 0.91
N ILE A 139 0.49 -3.60 1.12
CA ILE A 139 -0.20 -3.63 2.42
C ILE A 139 -0.47 -5.08 2.82
N GLY A 140 -1.14 -5.85 1.96
CA GLY A 140 -1.47 -7.25 2.25
C GLY A 140 -0.22 -8.11 2.52
N ALA A 141 0.82 -7.94 1.69
CA ALA A 141 2.08 -8.67 1.83
C ALA A 141 2.83 -8.30 3.12
N SER A 142 2.87 -7.02 3.50
CA SER A 142 3.50 -6.55 4.74
C SER A 142 2.83 -7.14 5.98
N PHE A 143 1.50 -7.21 5.98
CA PHE A 143 0.74 -7.83 7.06
C PHE A 143 0.96 -9.35 7.12
N GLY A 144 0.90 -10.06 5.99
CA GLY A 144 1.18 -11.49 5.93
C GLY A 144 2.58 -11.84 6.46
N SER A 145 3.59 -11.08 6.04
CA SER A 145 4.98 -11.20 6.52
C SER A 145 5.12 -10.98 8.03
N THR A 146 4.44 -9.96 8.56
CA THR A 146 4.48 -9.65 9.99
C THR A 146 3.76 -10.72 10.81
N TRP A 147 2.64 -11.24 10.30
CA TRP A 147 1.87 -12.28 10.97
C TRP A 147 2.63 -13.62 11.05
N ASP A 148 3.34 -13.99 9.97
CA ASP A 148 4.21 -15.17 9.97
C ASP A 148 5.26 -15.10 11.10
N ARG A 149 5.88 -13.93 11.27
CA ARG A 149 6.87 -13.68 12.32
C ARG A 149 6.30 -13.74 13.74
N VAL A 150 5.05 -13.30 13.95
CA VAL A 150 4.44 -13.23 15.29
C VAL A 150 3.82 -14.56 15.71
N PHE A 151 3.17 -15.28 14.78
CA PHE A 151 2.31 -16.41 15.12
C PHE A 151 2.79 -17.77 14.62
N VAL A 152 3.54 -17.83 13.52
CA VAL A 152 3.60 -19.08 12.74
C VAL A 152 4.99 -19.72 12.76
N PHE A 153 6.10 -18.99 12.61
CA PHE A 153 7.42 -19.66 12.51
C PHE A 153 8.63 -18.84 12.97
N ARG A 154 9.31 -19.28 14.05
CA ARG A 154 10.77 -19.25 14.12
C ARG A 154 11.26 -20.47 13.34
N HIS A 155 11.57 -20.32 12.05
CA HIS A 155 12.45 -21.30 11.42
C HIS A 155 13.80 -21.21 12.12
N GLY A 156 14.21 -22.32 12.71
CA GLY A 156 15.56 -22.52 13.19
C GLY A 156 16.54 -22.26 12.06
N ARG A 157 17.56 -21.47 12.38
CA ARG A 157 18.80 -21.36 11.63
C ARG A 157 19.29 -22.74 11.22
N LEU A 158 19.55 -22.94 9.94
CA LEU A 158 20.76 -23.59 9.42
C LEU A 158 21.15 -22.85 8.13
#